data_AF-A0A7J2JY05-F1
#
_entry.id   AF-A0A7J2JY05-F1
#
_cell.length_a   1.000
_cell.length_b   1.000
_cell.length_c   1.000
_cell.angle_alpha   90.00
_cell.angle_beta   90.00
_cell.angle_gamma   90.00
#
_symmetry.space_group_name_H-M   'P 1'
#
loop_
_entity.id
_entity.type
_entity.pdbx_description
1 polymer ?
#
loop_
_entity_poly.entity_id
_entity_poly.type
_entity_poly.pdbx_seq_one_letter_code
_entity_poly.pdbx_strand_id
1 'polypeptide(L)'
;MGGLKVAVCGKGGVGKTLVAGLLARLLARTGLRVLAVDCDSNPNLYSTLGLPAQVAAEVVPISEDLDLIEERTGSRPGSGWGSFFKLTPRVDDIPARYSLVGPDGVRLLVVGSPPRAGSGCLCPSLAFVRELLRHLVLYERDVVVLDMEAGLEHFGR
;
A
#
# COMPACT_ATOMS: atom_id res chain seq x y z
N MET A 1 0.71 -17.61 17.07
CA MET A 1 -0.53 -17.22 16.36
C MET A 1 -0.12 -16.16 15.33
N GLY A 2 -0.44 -16.34 14.05
CA GLY A 2 -0.03 -15.39 12.99
C GLY A 2 -0.55 -13.97 13.24
N GLY A 3 0.12 -12.95 12.68
CA GLY A 3 -0.37 -11.57 12.80
C GLY A 3 -1.70 -11.36 12.07
N LEU A 4 -2.32 -10.20 12.31
CA LEU A 4 -3.66 -9.85 11.81
C LEU A 4 -3.58 -8.99 10.53
N LYS A 5 -4.24 -9.41 9.45
CA LYS A 5 -4.52 -8.56 8.27
C LYS A 5 -5.99 -8.19 8.24
N VAL A 6 -6.28 -6.89 8.16
CA VAL A 6 -7.65 -6.37 8.01
C VAL A 6 -7.71 -5.55 6.72
N ALA A 7 -8.58 -5.94 5.79
CA ALA A 7 -8.90 -5.13 4.62
C ALA A 7 -10.25 -4.44 4.83
N VAL A 8 -10.30 -3.12 4.62
CA VAL A 8 -11.52 -2.32 4.74
C VAL A 8 -11.99 -1.95 3.33
N CYS A 9 -13.06 -2.61 2.88
CA CYS A 9 -13.61 -2.46 1.52
C CYS A 9 -15.07 -2.02 1.54
N GLY A 10 -15.55 -1.43 0.45
CA GLY A 10 -16.93 -0.95 0.33
C GLY A 10 -17.10 0.15 -0.73
N LYS A 11 -18.32 0.66 -0.89
CA LYS A 11 -18.65 1.69 -1.90
C LYS A 11 -17.93 3.02 -1.62
N GLY A 12 -17.88 3.90 -2.61
CA GLY A 12 -17.39 5.28 -2.43
C GLY A 12 -18.21 6.03 -1.37
N GLY A 13 -17.55 6.82 -0.52
CA GLY A 13 -18.21 7.69 0.45
C GLY A 13 -18.76 7.04 1.73
N VAL A 14 -18.65 5.71 1.92
CA VAL A 14 -19.17 5.02 3.12
C VAL A 14 -18.30 5.16 4.38
N GLY A 15 -17.22 5.95 4.32
CA GLY A 15 -16.33 6.18 5.47
C GLY A 15 -15.23 5.13 5.70
N LYS A 16 -14.84 4.36 4.67
CA LYS A 16 -13.80 3.31 4.76
C LYS A 16 -12.49 3.81 5.35
N THR A 17 -11.93 4.86 4.77
CA THR A 17 -10.68 5.50 5.20
C THR A 17 -10.73 5.99 6.64
N LEU A 18 -11.91 6.45 7.09
CA LEU A 18 -12.12 6.82 8.49
C LEU A 18 -12.06 5.60 9.40
N VAL A 19 -12.79 4.52 9.05
CA VAL A 19 -12.79 3.28 9.81
C VAL A 19 -11.38 2.65 9.83
N ALA A 20 -10.69 2.62 8.69
CA ALA A 20 -9.33 2.10 8.57
C ALA A 20 -8.34 2.87 9.45
N GLY A 21 -8.34 4.20 9.37
CA GLY A 21 -7.45 5.05 10.18
C GLY A 21 -7.72 4.92 11.68
N LEU A 22 -9.00 4.96 12.10
CA LEU A 22 -9.36 4.80 13.51
C LEU A 22 -9.00 3.41 14.04
N LEU A 23 -9.27 2.36 13.27
CA LEU A 23 -8.90 0.99 13.63
C LEU A 23 -7.38 0.87 13.82
N ALA A 24 -6.60 1.42 12.89
CA ALA A 24 -5.14 1.39 12.97
C ALA A 24 -4.61 2.10 14.23
N ARG A 25 -5.13 3.29 14.54
CA ARG A 25 -4.76 4.08 15.73
C ARG A 25 -5.13 3.36 17.02
N LEU A 26 -6.34 2.82 17.11
CA LEU A 26 -6.81 2.08 18.28
C LEU A 26 -5.97 0.82 18.53
N LEU A 27 -5.63 0.06 17.48
CA LEU A 27 -4.78 -1.12 17.60
C LEU A 27 -3.34 -0.75 17.98
N ALA A 28 -2.80 0.36 17.47
CA ALA A 28 -1.47 0.81 17.88
C ALA A 28 -1.42 1.19 19.37
N ARG A 29 -2.47 1.83 19.89
CA ARG A 29 -2.58 2.18 21.32
C ARG A 29 -2.63 0.97 22.26
N THR A 30 -2.98 -0.22 21.78
CA THR A 30 -2.91 -1.45 22.58
C THR A 30 -1.52 -2.08 22.61
N GLY A 31 -0.53 -1.44 21.97
CA GLY A 31 0.86 -1.90 21.92
C GLY A 31 1.17 -2.82 20.74
N LEU A 32 0.27 -2.93 19.75
CA LEU A 32 0.51 -3.67 18.52
C LEU A 32 1.33 -2.84 17.53
N ARG A 33 2.14 -3.49 16.70
CA ARG A 33 2.86 -2.84 15.61
C ARG A 33 1.95 -2.75 14.41
N VAL A 34 1.47 -1.55 14.09
CA VAL A 34 0.47 -1.35 13.03
C VAL A 34 1.12 -0.74 11.79
N LEU A 35 0.89 -1.40 10.66
CA LEU A 35 1.12 -0.87 9.32
C LEU A 35 -0.24 -0.56 8.68
N ALA A 36 -0.55 0.71 8.51
CA ALA A 36 -1.67 1.19 7.71
C ALA A 36 -1.21 1.32 6.26
N VAL A 37 -2.00 0.77 5.32
CA VAL A 37 -1.68 0.76 3.89
C VAL A 37 -2.80 1.46 3.13
N ASP A 38 -2.46 2.52 2.42
CA ASP A 38 -3.40 3.26 1.56
C ASP A 38 -3.26 2.76 0.11
N CYS A 39 -4.30 2.07 -0.37
CA CYS A 39 -4.37 1.51 -1.72
C CYS A 39 -5.35 2.28 -2.62
N ASP A 40 -5.67 3.54 -2.31
CA ASP A 40 -6.56 4.38 -3.11
C ASP A 40 -5.78 5.26 -4.11
N SER A 41 -6.39 5.58 -5.25
CA SER A 41 -5.86 6.50 -6.26
C SER A 41 -5.76 7.94 -5.77
N ASN A 42 -6.60 8.29 -4.79
CA ASN A 42 -6.52 9.56 -4.08
C ASN A 42 -6.24 9.26 -2.59
N PRO A 43 -4.96 9.14 -2.20
CA PRO A 43 -4.60 8.72 -0.86
C PRO A 43 -5.06 9.75 0.17
N ASN A 44 -5.80 9.29 1.17
CA ASN A 44 -6.38 10.14 2.21
C ASN A 44 -6.23 9.56 3.62
N LEU A 45 -5.67 8.35 3.76
CA LEU A 45 -5.50 7.67 5.05
C LEU A 45 -4.58 8.44 6.01
N TYR A 46 -3.63 9.21 5.49
CA TYR A 46 -2.78 10.08 6.31
C TYR A 46 -3.60 11.04 7.17
N SER A 47 -4.69 11.59 6.64
CA SER A 47 -5.53 12.57 7.33
C SER A 47 -6.25 11.95 8.52
N THR A 48 -6.76 10.73 8.38
CA THR A 48 -7.48 10.02 9.43
C THR A 48 -6.54 9.44 10.49
N LEU A 49 -5.29 9.17 10.13
CA LEU A 49 -4.21 8.85 11.07
C LEU A 49 -3.71 10.06 11.86
N GLY A 50 -3.98 11.28 11.38
CA GLY A 50 -3.53 12.53 12.01
C GLY A 50 -2.11 12.94 11.61
N LEU A 51 -1.63 12.52 10.44
CA LEU A 51 -0.39 13.01 9.84
C LEU A 51 -0.59 14.40 9.21
N PRO A 52 0.38 15.32 9.30
CA PRO A 52 0.29 16.62 8.62
C PRO A 52 0.23 16.45 7.11
N ALA A 53 -0.64 17.22 6.44
CA ALA A 53 -0.82 17.15 5.00
C ALA A 53 0.47 17.44 4.21
N GLN A 54 1.36 18.28 4.75
CA GLN A 54 2.64 18.62 4.15
C GLN A 54 3.56 17.39 4.03
N VAL A 55 3.59 16.55 5.08
CA VAL A 55 4.40 15.33 5.10
C VAL A 55 3.84 14.31 4.12
N ALA A 56 2.51 14.21 4.01
CA ALA A 56 1.87 13.32 3.06
C ALA A 56 2.05 13.77 1.60
N ALA A 57 2.09 15.07 1.34
CA ALA A 57 2.26 15.63 -0.01
C ALA A 57 3.66 15.37 -0.60
N GLU A 58 4.66 15.11 0.24
CA GLU A 58 6.02 14.75 -0.19
C GLU A 58 6.16 13.24 -0.50
N VAL A 59 5.15 12.42 -0.19
CA VAL A 59 5.19 10.98 -0.43
C VAL A 59 4.80 10.69 -1.88
N VAL A 60 5.73 10.03 -2.58
CA VAL A 60 5.43 9.39 -3.87
C VAL A 60 4.77 8.04 -3.60
N PRO A 61 3.56 7.78 -4.13
CA PRO A 61 2.92 6.46 -4.02
C PRO A 61 3.80 5.37 -4.64
N ILE A 62 3.84 4.19 -4.03
CA ILE A 62 4.65 3.06 -4.53
C ILE A 62 4.28 2.66 -5.97
N SER A 63 3.01 2.80 -6.36
CA SER A 63 2.56 2.51 -7.73
C SER A 63 3.06 3.50 -8.78
N GLU A 64 3.53 4.67 -8.36
CA GLU A 64 3.96 5.79 -9.20
C GLU A 64 5.49 6.03 -9.18
N ASP A 65 6.21 5.41 -8.24
CA ASP A 65 7.67 5.47 -8.15
C ASP A 65 8.32 4.61 -9.25
N LEU A 66 8.48 5.20 -10.45
CA LEU A 66 9.00 4.50 -11.63
C LEU A 66 10.42 3.96 -11.45
N ASP A 67 11.26 4.66 -10.69
CA ASP A 67 12.65 4.28 -10.49
C ASP A 67 12.72 3.09 -9.52
N LEU A 68 11.91 3.09 -8.44
CA LEU A 68 11.75 1.92 -7.57
C LEU A 68 11.18 0.72 -8.34
N ILE A 69 10.16 0.94 -9.18
CA ILE A 69 9.57 -0.14 -9.97
C ILE A 69 10.60 -0.73 -10.92
N GLU A 70 11.37 0.10 -11.61
CA GLU A 70 12.46 -0.34 -12.51
C GLU A 70 13.54 -1.10 -11.73
N GLU A 71 13.99 -0.59 -10.57
CA GLU A 71 14.96 -1.26 -9.69
C GLU A 71 14.49 -2.67 -9.31
N ARG A 72 13.20 -2.83 -9.00
CA ARG A 72 12.66 -4.08 -8.44
C ARG A 72 12.23 -5.09 -9.48
N THR A 73 11.74 -4.61 -10.62
CA THR A 73 11.18 -5.46 -11.68
C THR A 73 12.14 -5.63 -12.85
N GLY A 74 13.17 -4.79 -12.97
CA GLY A 74 14.09 -4.76 -14.11
C GLY A 74 13.50 -4.13 -15.36
N SER A 75 12.30 -3.52 -15.28
CA SER A 75 11.63 -2.89 -16.41
C SER A 75 10.87 -1.65 -15.99
N ARG A 76 11.03 -0.56 -16.75
CA ARG A 76 10.32 0.68 -16.49
C ARG A 76 8.91 0.59 -17.09
N PRO A 77 7.85 0.96 -16.35
CA PRO A 77 6.52 1.03 -16.92
C PRO A 77 6.49 1.91 -18.19
N GLY A 78 5.91 1.39 -19.27
CA GLY A 78 5.89 2.07 -20.57
C GLY A 78 7.08 1.80 -21.50
N SER A 79 8.14 1.09 -21.07
CA SER A 79 9.24 0.70 -21.96
C SER A 79 8.88 -0.51 -22.82
N GLY A 80 8.20 -0.27 -23.95
CA GLY A 80 8.04 -1.20 -25.09
C GLY A 80 7.33 -2.55 -24.84
N TRP A 81 6.65 -3.07 -25.86
CA TRP A 81 6.14 -4.45 -25.83
C TRP A 81 7.32 -5.45 -25.88
N GLY A 82 7.43 -6.35 -24.91
CA GLY A 82 8.41 -7.45 -24.91
C GLY A 82 9.59 -7.32 -23.92
N SER A 83 9.58 -6.36 -23.00
CA SER A 83 10.57 -6.33 -21.91
C SER A 83 10.34 -7.48 -20.92
N PHE A 84 11.40 -8.23 -20.61
CA PHE A 84 11.38 -9.21 -19.53
C PHE A 84 11.35 -8.46 -18.21
N PHE A 85 10.33 -8.69 -17.39
CA PHE A 85 10.22 -8.11 -16.05
C PHE A 85 9.99 -9.20 -15.00
N LYS A 86 10.45 -8.94 -13.78
CA LYS A 86 10.36 -9.88 -12.66
C LYS A 86 8.94 -9.88 -12.09
N LEU A 87 8.30 -11.06 -12.09
CA LEU A 87 6.96 -11.25 -11.53
C LEU A 87 6.93 -11.37 -10.00
N THR A 88 8.07 -11.74 -9.40
CA THR A 88 8.27 -11.86 -7.94
C THR A 88 9.40 -10.94 -7.48
N PRO A 89 9.19 -9.61 -7.57
CA PRO A 89 10.15 -8.64 -7.08
C PRO A 89 10.33 -8.75 -5.56
N ARG A 90 11.50 -8.34 -5.06
CA ARG A 90 11.76 -8.30 -3.62
C ARG A 90 11.06 -7.09 -2.99
N VAL A 91 10.32 -7.28 -1.91
CA VAL A 91 9.44 -6.24 -1.30
C VAL A 91 9.53 -6.14 0.23
N ASP A 92 10.35 -6.95 0.89
CA ASP A 92 10.44 -7.04 2.36
C ASP A 92 10.96 -5.77 3.05
N ASP A 93 11.77 -4.96 2.36
CA ASP A 93 12.31 -3.71 2.90
C ASP A 93 11.38 -2.50 2.71
N ILE A 94 10.34 -2.61 1.90
CA ILE A 94 9.49 -1.48 1.51
C ILE A 94 8.81 -0.82 2.73
N PRO A 95 8.15 -1.56 3.64
CA PRO A 95 7.53 -0.94 4.82
C PRO A 95 8.53 -0.26 5.77
N ALA A 96 9.79 -0.68 5.76
CA ALA A 96 10.81 -0.07 6.62
C ALA A 96 11.35 1.24 6.04
N ARG A 97 11.43 1.35 4.71
CA ARG A 97 12.05 2.48 4.01
C ARG A 97 11.07 3.56 3.57
N TYR A 98 9.85 3.17 3.19
CA TYR A 98 8.89 4.06 2.53
C TYR A 98 7.68 4.41 3.42
N SER A 99 7.65 3.94 4.66
CA SER A 99 6.55 4.28 5.57
C SER A 99 6.80 5.57 6.33
N LEU A 100 5.76 6.39 6.44
CA LEU A 100 5.71 7.51 7.36
C LEU A 100 5.35 7.02 8.76
N VAL A 101 5.99 7.57 9.79
CA VAL A 101 5.60 7.31 11.18
C VAL A 101 4.58 8.36 11.59
N GLY A 102 3.35 7.92 11.78
CA GLY A 102 2.26 8.70 12.34
C GLY A 102 2.22 8.63 13.87
N PRO A 103 1.28 9.35 14.49
CA PRO A 103 1.14 9.32 15.92
C PRO A 103 0.74 7.92 16.42
N ASP A 104 0.91 7.65 17.71
CA ASP A 104 0.77 6.31 18.36
C ASP A 104 1.74 5.24 17.80
N GLY A 105 2.68 5.62 16.95
CA GLY A 105 3.63 4.69 16.31
C GLY A 105 3.05 3.91 15.12
N VAL A 106 1.88 4.31 14.59
CA VAL A 106 1.33 3.73 13.36
C VAL A 106 2.25 4.09 12.20
N ARG A 107 2.65 3.09 11.40
CA ARG A 107 3.34 3.33 10.13
C ARG A 107 2.33 3.41 9.01
N LEU A 108 2.42 4.43 8.16
CA LEU A 108 1.61 4.58 6.95
C LEU A 108 2.47 4.25 5.72
N LEU A 109 2.03 3.33 4.89
CA LEU A 109 2.57 3.07 3.56
C LEU A 109 1.55 3.50 2.50
N VAL A 110 1.92 4.48 1.68
CA VAL A 110 1.08 4.94 0.57
C VAL A 110 1.42 4.12 -0.66
N VAL A 111 0.58 3.14 -0.99
CA VAL A 111 0.76 2.30 -2.17
C VAL A 111 0.18 2.96 -3.40
N GLY A 112 -0.94 3.67 -3.25
CA GLY A 112 -1.73 4.18 -4.36
C GLY A 112 -2.60 3.10 -4.99
N SER A 113 -3.43 3.48 -5.97
CA SER A 113 -4.18 2.51 -6.75
C SER A 113 -3.24 1.79 -7.72
N PRO A 114 -3.30 0.46 -7.84
CA PRO A 114 -2.58 -0.25 -8.88
C PRO A 114 -3.10 0.19 -10.26
N PRO A 115 -2.22 0.23 -11.28
CA PRO A 115 -2.61 0.69 -12.60
C PRO A 115 -3.74 -0.17 -13.19
N ARG A 116 -4.79 0.47 -13.70
CA ARG A 116 -5.96 -0.20 -14.28
C ARG A 116 -5.60 -0.91 -15.60
N ALA A 117 -6.32 -1.99 -15.92
CA ALA A 117 -6.16 -2.66 -17.21
C ALA A 117 -6.52 -1.69 -18.36
N GLY A 118 -5.63 -1.54 -19.35
CA GLY A 118 -5.84 -0.70 -20.53
C GLY A 118 -5.02 0.59 -20.61
N SER A 119 -4.25 0.97 -19.59
CA SER A 119 -3.44 2.20 -19.58
C SER A 119 -1.99 2.05 -20.09
N GLY A 120 -1.68 0.95 -20.80
CA GLY A 120 -0.36 0.69 -21.40
C GLY A 120 0.39 -0.48 -20.76
N CYS A 121 1.68 -0.66 -21.09
CA CYS A 121 2.57 -1.67 -20.50
C CYS A 121 2.94 -1.34 -19.04
N LEU A 122 1.94 -1.40 -18.15
CA LEU A 122 2.05 -1.17 -16.71
C LEU A 122 2.19 -2.47 -15.91
N CYS A 123 2.49 -3.57 -16.60
CA CYS A 123 2.70 -4.90 -16.02
C CYS A 123 3.76 -4.92 -14.90
N PRO A 124 4.87 -4.15 -14.99
CA PRO A 124 5.85 -4.08 -13.89
C PRO A 124 5.26 -3.49 -12.59
N SER A 125 4.55 -2.36 -12.66
CA SER A 125 3.91 -1.73 -11.49
C SER A 125 2.89 -2.65 -10.84
N LEU A 126 2.05 -3.32 -11.65
CA LEU A 126 1.05 -4.26 -11.14
C LEU A 126 1.69 -5.46 -10.45
N ALA A 127 2.75 -6.04 -11.03
CA ALA A 127 3.47 -7.15 -10.43
C ALA A 127 4.09 -6.74 -9.09
N PHE A 128 4.70 -5.55 -9.03
CA PHE A 128 5.31 -5.03 -7.81
C PHE A 128 4.29 -4.76 -6.69
N VAL A 129 3.19 -4.07 -6.98
CA VAL A 129 2.14 -3.80 -5.99
C VAL A 129 1.46 -5.09 -5.52
N ARG A 130 1.14 -6.02 -6.44
CA ARG A 130 0.57 -7.33 -6.06
C ARG A 130 1.51 -8.10 -5.15
N GLU A 131 2.80 -8.13 -5.48
CA GLU A 131 3.77 -8.86 -4.69
C GLU A 131 3.97 -8.21 -3.32
N LEU A 132 4.02 -6.88 -3.25
CA LEU A 132 4.07 -6.11 -2.00
C LEU A 132 2.90 -6.49 -1.10
N LEU A 133 1.66 -6.40 -1.58
CA LEU A 133 0.46 -6.71 -0.77
C LEU A 133 0.43 -8.18 -0.32
N ARG A 134 0.89 -9.12 -1.16
CA ARG A 134 1.02 -10.55 -0.80
C ARG A 134 2.06 -10.74 0.32
N HIS A 135 3.21 -10.09 0.20
CA HIS A 135 4.37 -10.23 1.06
C HIS A 135 4.48 -9.17 2.15
N LEU A 136 3.40 -8.44 2.46
CA LEU A 136 3.26 -7.81 3.76
C LEU A 136 3.20 -8.93 4.82
N VAL A 137 4.37 -9.45 5.18
CA VAL A 137 4.56 -10.53 6.14
C VAL A 137 4.31 -9.95 7.53
N LEU A 138 3.56 -10.69 8.33
CA LEU A 138 3.28 -10.33 9.71
C LEU A 138 4.05 -11.25 10.63
N TYR A 139 4.83 -10.69 11.55
CA TYR A 139 5.32 -11.40 12.71
C TYR A 139 4.28 -11.37 13.85
N GLU A 140 4.54 -12.08 14.94
CA GLU A 140 3.68 -11.99 16.12
C GLU A 140 3.62 -10.53 16.60
N ARG A 141 2.39 -10.04 16.87
CA ARG A 141 2.04 -8.63 17.19
C ARG A 141 2.04 -7.62 16.05
N ASP A 142 2.16 -8.07 14.80
CA ASP A 142 1.97 -7.19 13.65
C ASP A 142 0.50 -7.17 13.19
N VAL A 143 0.02 -5.96 12.91
CA VAL A 143 -1.27 -5.73 12.28
C VAL A 143 -1.04 -4.96 10.99
N VAL A 144 -1.65 -5.42 9.90
CA VAL A 144 -1.79 -4.64 8.67
C VAL A 144 -3.24 -4.25 8.49
N VAL A 145 -3.50 -2.96 8.35
CA VAL A 145 -4.82 -2.41 8.01
C VAL A 145 -4.75 -1.83 6.60
N LEU A 146 -5.45 -2.42 5.65
CA LEU A 146 -5.52 -1.97 4.26
C LEU A 146 -6.80 -1.14 4.05
N ASP A 147 -6.65 0.12 3.63
CA ASP A 147 -7.72 0.93 3.09
C ASP A 147 -7.76 0.72 1.57
N MET A 148 -8.88 0.22 1.06
CA MET A 148 -9.02 -0.18 -0.34
C MET A 148 -10.11 0.63 -1.05
N GLU A 149 -9.88 0.92 -2.33
CA GLU A 149 -10.90 1.47 -3.23
C GLU A 149 -12.07 0.48 -3.42
N ALA A 150 -13.19 0.94 -3.99
CA ALA A 150 -14.36 0.13 -4.25
C ALA A 150 -14.11 -0.91 -5.35
N GLY A 151 -13.62 -2.10 -4.96
CA GLY A 151 -13.33 -3.18 -5.90
C GLY A 151 -12.41 -4.24 -5.26
N LEU A 152 -12.68 -5.52 -5.47
CA LEU A 152 -11.83 -6.62 -4.99
C LEU A 152 -10.96 -7.21 -6.12
N GLU A 153 -10.87 -6.55 -7.27
CA GLU A 153 -10.10 -7.02 -8.43
C GLU A 153 -8.63 -7.33 -8.10
N HIS A 154 -8.06 -6.70 -7.06
CA HIS A 154 -6.67 -6.90 -6.64
C HIS A 154 -6.46 -8.12 -5.74
N PHE A 155 -7.53 -8.66 -5.15
CA PHE A 155 -7.53 -9.91 -4.38
C PHE A 155 -7.96 -11.11 -5.25
N GLY A 156 -8.36 -10.89 -6.49
CA GLY A 156 -8.76 -11.93 -7.44
C GLY A 156 -7.59 -12.56 -8.20
N ARG A 157 -7.39 -13.87 -8.00
CA ARG A 157 -6.50 -14.82 -8.71
C ARG A 157 -5.05 -14.36 -8.97
#